data_AF-A0A2P7TBW8-F1
#
_entry.id   AF-A0A2P7TBW8-F1
#
_cell.length_a   1.000
_cell.length_b   1.000
_cell.length_c   1.000
_cell.angle_alpha   90.00
_cell.angle_beta   90.00
_cell.angle_gamma   90.00
#
_symmetry.space_group_name_H-M   'P 1'
#
loop_
_entity.id
_entity.type
_entity.pdbx_description
1 polymer ?
#
loop_
_entity_poly.entity_id
_entity_poly.type
_entity_poly.pdbx_seq_one_letter_code
_entity_poly.pdbx_strand_id
1 'polypeptide(L)'
;MVLPITGLPKTCYRNTTAFYIQTRQFMAKDLIYKIEGLKCAYRSANSEARTVLEIGSLQIPKNKMVFVLGRSGVGKSTILEALGLMNNTIVSGSDVQFTPTAQERYDFSGIWEAAKKDALSKVRNNHFSFIFQETNLMPNFTVYENICFTQMLQGVTYRQALDKVKQAMKDVGLSGIEEHKKVYELSGGQKQRVAFVRAITPRFTVLFGDEPTGNLDENNATELMSMLRENILNNGRTAVIVSHDINLALRFADTLILISKDNDMGVVQPGHIYESRITEKGNTNWHNHRGIIEEETLKNTIRNIIRQN
;
A
#
# COMPACT_ATOMS: atom_id res chain seq x y z
N MET A 1 15.54 46.42 44.45
CA MET A 1 16.95 46.00 44.49
C MET A 1 17.06 44.93 45.58
N VAL A 2 16.94 43.65 45.21
CA VAL A 2 16.84 42.52 46.14
C VAL A 2 17.67 41.37 45.59
N LEU A 3 18.81 41.08 46.23
CA LEU A 3 19.32 39.72 46.46
C LEU A 3 18.61 39.17 47.70
N PRO A 4 18.57 37.85 48.04
CA PRO A 4 19.42 36.68 47.64
C PRO A 4 18.53 35.44 47.27
N ILE A 5 18.96 34.18 47.04
CA ILE A 5 19.61 33.18 47.91
C ILE A 5 20.07 31.98 47.05
N THR A 6 21.27 31.50 47.37
CA THR A 6 21.93 30.26 46.95
C THR A 6 21.29 29.00 47.53
N GLY A 7 21.17 27.94 46.74
CA GLY A 7 21.09 26.56 47.24
C GLY A 7 20.34 25.61 46.31
N LEU A 8 21.08 24.71 45.65
CA LEU A 8 20.74 23.29 45.40
C LEU A 8 21.89 22.63 44.59
N PRO A 9 22.15 21.31 44.76
CA PRO A 9 23.49 20.73 44.70
C PRO A 9 23.96 20.36 43.29
N LYS A 10 25.27 20.51 43.08
CA LYS A 10 26.05 19.91 41.99
C LYS A 10 26.16 18.40 42.22
N THR A 11 25.53 17.58 41.38
CA THR A 11 26.00 16.21 41.09
C THR A 11 25.29 15.63 39.87
N CYS A 12 26.09 14.95 39.03
CA CYS A 12 25.72 14.10 37.89
C CYS A 12 25.29 14.79 36.58
N TYR A 13 26.22 15.54 35.98
CA TYR A 13 26.37 15.45 34.52
C TYR A 13 26.94 14.06 34.20
N ARG A 14 26.07 13.09 33.90
CA ARG A 14 26.45 11.91 33.13
C ARG A 14 25.93 12.12 31.72
N ASN A 15 26.87 12.16 30.79
CA ASN A 15 26.70 12.17 29.34
C ASN A 15 25.46 11.39 28.89
N THR A 16 24.35 12.07 28.67
CA THR A 16 23.33 11.60 27.75
C THR A 16 23.80 12.04 26.38
N THR A 17 24.60 11.19 25.74
CA THR A 17 24.83 11.28 24.31
C THR A 17 23.45 11.19 23.65
N ALA A 18 22.87 12.35 23.35
CA ALA A 18 21.69 12.45 22.52
C ALA A 18 22.11 11.98 21.13
N PHE A 19 22.03 10.68 20.90
CA PHE A 19 22.01 10.09 19.57
C PHE A 19 20.72 10.58 18.92
N TYR A 20 20.78 11.76 18.30
CA TYR A 20 19.90 12.11 17.20
C TYR A 20 20.13 11.05 16.12
N ILE A 21 19.32 9.99 16.16
CA ILE A 21 19.20 9.06 15.05
C ILE A 21 18.63 9.90 13.91
N GLN A 22 19.43 10.12 12.87
CA GLN A 22 18.94 10.60 11.59
C GLN A 22 17.87 9.61 11.13
N THR A 23 16.60 9.96 11.32
CA THR A 23 15.55 9.47 10.45
C THR A 23 16.07 9.70 9.04
N ARG A 24 16.21 8.63 8.25
CA ARG A 24 16.59 8.77 6.85
C ARG A 24 15.49 9.59 6.19
N GLN A 25 15.69 10.91 6.10
CA GLN A 25 14.84 11.75 5.26
C GLN A 25 15.11 11.29 3.84
N PHE A 26 14.17 10.56 3.26
CA PHE A 26 14.13 10.42 1.82
C PHE A 26 14.13 11.82 1.23
N MET A 27 14.98 12.06 0.23
CA MET A 27 14.88 13.30 -0.52
C MET A 27 13.47 13.34 -1.11
N ALA A 28 12.81 14.51 -1.11
CA ALA A 28 11.42 14.63 -1.56
C ALA A 28 11.17 14.03 -2.97
N LYS A 29 12.21 14.02 -3.82
CA LYS A 29 12.19 13.42 -5.16
C LYS A 29 12.03 11.88 -5.19
N ASP A 30 12.37 11.21 -4.10
CA ASP A 30 12.38 9.75 -3.98
C ASP A 30 11.07 9.21 -3.37
N LEU A 31 10.12 10.09 -3.04
CA LEU A 31 8.84 9.73 -2.44
C LEU A 31 7.73 9.64 -3.49
N ILE A 32 6.94 8.58 -3.42
CA ILE A 32 5.70 8.46 -4.19
C ILE A 32 4.52 9.10 -3.45
N TYR A 33 4.47 8.95 -2.12
CA TYR A 33 3.51 9.59 -1.24
C TYR A 33 4.21 10.27 -0.07
N LYS A 34 3.76 11.49 0.24
CA LYS A 34 4.02 12.16 1.51
C LYS A 34 2.67 12.47 2.16
N ILE A 35 2.48 12.00 3.39
CA ILE A 35 1.22 12.05 4.11
C ILE A 35 1.48 12.72 5.46
N GLU A 36 0.71 13.75 5.78
CA GLU A 36 0.74 14.44 7.08
C GLU A 36 -0.69 14.61 7.60
N GLY A 37 -0.95 14.16 8.82
CA GLY A 37 -2.23 14.33 9.51
C GLY A 37 -3.44 13.69 8.79
N LEU A 38 -3.23 12.61 8.02
CA LEU A 38 -4.32 11.98 7.28
C LEU A 38 -5.32 11.32 8.23
N LYS A 39 -6.59 11.69 8.09
CA LYS A 39 -7.71 11.04 8.75
C LYS A 39 -8.68 10.50 7.71
N CYS A 40 -9.16 9.28 7.92
CA CYS A 40 -10.15 8.66 7.04
C CYS A 40 -11.43 8.32 7.80
N ALA A 41 -12.58 8.64 7.21
CA ALA A 41 -13.90 8.33 7.72
C ALA A 41 -14.85 7.96 6.57
N TYR A 42 -15.73 6.99 6.79
CA TYR A 42 -16.80 6.68 5.86
C TYR A 42 -18.00 7.58 6.15
N ARG A 43 -18.40 8.39 5.17
CA ARG A 43 -19.57 9.25 5.29
C ARG A 43 -20.82 8.39 5.07
N SER A 44 -21.64 8.25 6.12
CA SER A 44 -22.99 7.70 6.00
C SER A 44 -23.99 8.85 6.03
N ALA A 45 -25.08 8.75 5.25
CA ALA A 45 -26.10 9.79 5.16
C ALA A 45 -26.76 10.13 6.52
N ASN A 46 -26.73 9.19 7.48
CA ASN A 46 -27.50 9.27 8.73
C ASN A 46 -26.65 9.17 10.03
N SER A 47 -25.32 9.25 9.96
CA SER A 47 -24.48 9.21 11.18
C SER A 47 -23.28 10.13 11.05
N GLU A 48 -22.84 10.71 12.18
CA GLU A 48 -21.55 11.41 12.25
C GLU A 48 -20.43 10.51 11.71
N ALA A 49 -19.59 11.07 10.85
CA ALA A 49 -18.53 10.33 10.19
C ALA A 49 -17.46 9.93 11.21
N ARG A 50 -17.50 8.68 11.66
CA ARG A 50 -16.50 8.14 12.59
C ARG A 50 -15.18 7.92 11.86
N THR A 51 -14.10 8.51 12.39
CA THR A 51 -12.75 8.22 11.92
C THR A 51 -12.39 6.76 12.15
N VAL A 52 -11.92 6.09 11.10
CA VAL A 52 -11.54 4.67 11.11
C VAL A 52 -10.02 4.47 11.00
N LEU A 53 -9.30 5.47 10.50
CA LEU A 53 -7.85 5.45 10.31
C LEU A 53 -7.29 6.86 10.53
N GLU A 54 -6.21 6.95 11.29
CA GLU A 54 -5.41 8.16 11.46
C GLU A 54 -3.93 7.86 11.19
N ILE A 55 -3.28 8.75 10.45
CA ILE A 55 -1.85 8.68 10.12
C ILE A 55 -1.24 10.03 10.47
N GLY A 56 -0.34 10.05 11.45
CA GLY A 56 0.34 11.28 11.86
C GLY A 56 1.28 11.78 10.77
N SER A 57 2.24 10.95 10.38
CA SER A 57 3.14 11.20 9.24
C SER A 57 3.51 9.87 8.60
N LEU A 58 3.48 9.80 7.27
CA LEU A 58 3.89 8.61 6.52
C LEU A 58 4.52 9.02 5.19
N GLN A 59 5.65 8.40 4.88
CA GLN A 59 6.34 8.56 3.60
C GLN A 59 6.43 7.20 2.93
N ILE A 60 5.99 7.13 1.67
CA ILE A 60 6.11 5.92 0.85
C ILE A 60 7.15 6.20 -0.23
N PRO A 61 8.27 5.47 -0.27
CA PRO A 61 9.31 5.64 -1.29
C PRO A 61 8.87 5.10 -2.66
N LYS A 62 9.36 5.74 -3.72
CA LYS A 62 9.24 5.24 -5.10
C LYS A 62 10.03 3.94 -5.26
N ASN A 63 9.62 3.11 -6.22
CA ASN A 63 10.36 1.93 -6.67
C ASN A 63 10.50 0.85 -5.61
N LYS A 64 9.51 0.73 -4.72
CA LYS A 64 9.52 -0.19 -3.58
C LYS A 64 8.24 -0.99 -3.49
N MET A 65 8.35 -2.18 -2.89
CA MET A 65 7.20 -2.95 -2.42
C MET A 65 6.97 -2.63 -0.95
N VAL A 66 5.87 -1.93 -0.67
CA VAL A 66 5.46 -1.56 0.67
C VAL A 66 4.32 -2.48 1.11
N PHE A 67 4.50 -3.12 2.26
CA PHE A 67 3.50 -3.99 2.86
C PHE A 67 2.89 -3.35 4.08
N VAL A 68 1.57 -3.33 4.13
CA VAL A 68 0.79 -2.82 5.24
C VAL A 68 0.17 -4.02 5.96
N LEU A 69 0.60 -4.26 7.19
CA LEU A 69 0.14 -5.37 8.02
C LEU A 69 -0.65 -4.85 9.22
N GLY A 70 -1.56 -5.69 9.73
CA GLY A 70 -2.36 -5.37 10.89
C GLY A 70 -3.59 -6.27 11.02
N ARG A 71 -4.30 -6.16 12.15
CA ARG A 71 -5.51 -6.96 12.43
C ARG A 71 -6.61 -6.74 11.39
N SER A 72 -7.53 -7.69 11.28
CA SER A 72 -8.77 -7.46 10.52
C SER A 72 -9.53 -6.27 11.13
N GLY A 73 -10.15 -5.42 10.29
CA GLY A 73 -10.91 -4.26 10.75
C GLY A 73 -10.09 -3.11 11.36
N VAL A 74 -8.77 -3.10 11.20
CA VAL A 74 -7.87 -2.03 11.69
C VAL A 74 -7.76 -0.83 10.73
N GLY A 75 -8.33 -0.92 9.52
CA GLY A 75 -8.25 0.16 8.51
C GLY A 75 -7.24 -0.06 7.38
N LYS A 76 -6.79 -1.31 7.15
CA LYS A 76 -5.86 -1.63 6.04
C LYS A 76 -6.46 -1.35 4.66
N SER A 77 -7.68 -1.82 4.39
CA SER A 77 -8.34 -1.51 3.11
C SER A 77 -8.62 0.00 2.99
N THR A 78 -8.87 0.69 4.11
CA THR A 78 -9.07 2.15 4.11
C THR A 78 -7.83 2.93 3.67
N ILE A 79 -6.61 2.50 4.03
CA ILE A 79 -5.40 3.15 3.49
C ILE A 79 -5.26 2.93 1.98
N LEU A 80 -5.57 1.74 1.47
CA LEU A 80 -5.58 1.49 0.02
C LEU A 80 -6.61 2.37 -0.69
N GLU A 81 -7.82 2.46 -0.12
CA GLU A 81 -8.89 3.28 -0.69
C GLU A 81 -8.53 4.77 -0.72
N ALA A 82 -7.87 5.27 0.33
CA ALA A 82 -7.43 6.66 0.40
C ALA A 82 -6.30 6.96 -0.60
N LEU A 83 -5.24 6.12 -0.62
CA LEU A 83 -4.07 6.35 -1.47
C LEU A 83 -4.31 6.01 -2.95
N GLY A 84 -5.15 5.02 -3.23
CA GLY A 84 -5.59 4.67 -4.58
C GLY A 84 -6.75 5.51 -5.09
N LEU A 85 -7.22 6.49 -4.29
CA LEU A 85 -8.39 7.30 -4.59
C LEU A 85 -9.58 6.45 -5.01
N MET A 86 -9.88 5.34 -4.33
CA MET A 86 -11.00 4.46 -4.68
C MET A 86 -12.32 5.03 -4.18
N ASN A 87 -12.33 5.43 -2.91
CA ASN A 87 -13.47 6.02 -2.21
C ASN A 87 -13.08 7.36 -1.60
N ASN A 88 -14.06 8.28 -1.47
CA ASN A 88 -13.85 9.56 -0.81
C ASN A 88 -13.87 9.41 0.72
N THR A 89 -12.82 8.82 1.27
CA THR A 89 -12.66 8.57 2.71
C THR A 89 -11.83 9.65 3.42
N ILE A 90 -11.07 10.46 2.67
CA ILE A 90 -10.16 11.47 3.22
C ILE A 90 -10.97 12.60 3.87
N VAL A 91 -10.66 12.90 5.14
CA VAL A 91 -11.25 13.99 5.90
C VAL A 91 -10.50 15.30 5.60
N SER A 92 -11.23 16.42 5.56
CA SER A 92 -10.66 17.76 5.37
C SER A 92 -9.56 18.07 6.39
N GLY A 93 -8.50 18.73 5.94
CA GLY A 93 -7.31 19.02 6.77
C GLY A 93 -6.22 17.95 6.70
N SER A 94 -6.46 16.84 5.99
CA SER A 94 -5.42 15.86 5.65
C SER A 94 -4.54 16.40 4.50
N ASP A 95 -3.21 16.31 4.64
CA ASP A 95 -2.27 16.63 3.57
C ASP A 95 -1.72 15.33 2.97
N VAL A 96 -2.12 15.02 1.73
CA VAL A 96 -1.67 13.82 1.01
C VAL A 96 -1.17 14.23 -0.36
N GLN A 97 0.15 14.14 -0.52
CA GLN A 97 0.86 14.53 -1.72
C GLN A 97 1.30 13.29 -2.49
N PHE A 98 0.85 13.16 -3.73
CA PHE A 98 1.22 12.08 -4.64
C PHE A 98 2.13 12.63 -5.75
N THR A 99 3.32 12.05 -5.91
CA THR A 99 4.36 12.56 -6.82
C THR A 99 4.83 11.45 -7.77
N PRO A 100 4.09 11.12 -8.84
CA PRO A 100 4.44 10.00 -9.72
C PRO A 100 5.76 10.23 -10.45
N THR A 101 5.97 11.42 -10.99
CA THR A 101 7.20 11.83 -11.68
C THR A 101 7.83 13.03 -10.97
N ALA A 102 8.98 13.52 -11.43
CA ALA A 102 9.59 14.72 -10.84
C ALA A 102 8.83 16.02 -11.22
N GLN A 103 8.00 15.95 -12.26
CA GLN A 103 7.27 17.08 -12.84
C GLN A 103 5.79 17.09 -12.46
N GLU A 104 5.26 15.96 -11.99
CA GLU A 104 3.86 15.82 -11.61
C GLU A 104 3.72 15.70 -10.10
N ARG A 105 2.85 16.52 -9.53
CA ARG A 105 2.47 16.47 -8.11
C ARG A 105 0.98 16.71 -7.99
N TYR A 106 0.32 15.86 -7.21
CA TYR A 106 -1.10 15.89 -6.95
C TYR A 106 -1.34 16.03 -5.46
N ASP A 107 -2.16 17.02 -5.09
CA ASP A 107 -2.72 17.13 -3.76
C ASP A 107 -4.10 16.43 -3.76
N PHE A 108 -4.26 15.45 -2.88
CA PHE A 108 -5.54 14.75 -2.76
C PHE A 108 -6.56 15.55 -1.95
N SER A 109 -6.13 16.60 -1.24
CA SER A 109 -7.03 17.58 -0.63
C SER A 109 -7.89 18.23 -1.72
N GLY A 110 -9.18 17.90 -1.71
CA GLY A 110 -10.14 18.42 -2.68
C GLY A 110 -10.12 17.73 -4.06
N ILE A 111 -9.38 16.64 -4.29
CA ILE A 111 -9.42 15.93 -5.59
C ILE A 111 -10.79 15.32 -5.91
N TRP A 112 -11.61 15.13 -4.87
CA TRP A 112 -12.98 14.60 -4.94
C TRP A 112 -14.05 15.67 -5.22
N GLU A 113 -13.67 16.94 -5.36
CA GLU A 113 -14.58 18.00 -5.75
C GLU A 113 -15.16 17.73 -7.14
N ALA A 114 -16.45 18.04 -7.34
CA ALA A 114 -17.16 17.75 -8.60
C ALA A 114 -16.44 18.36 -9.83
N ALA A 115 -15.87 19.56 -9.69
CA ALA A 115 -15.11 20.24 -10.73
C ALA A 115 -13.83 19.49 -11.17
N LYS A 116 -13.35 18.52 -10.38
CA LYS A 116 -12.11 17.77 -10.61
C LYS A 116 -12.35 16.31 -10.99
N LYS A 117 -13.60 15.90 -11.28
CA LYS A 117 -13.93 14.50 -11.62
C LYS A 117 -13.12 13.93 -12.79
N ASP A 118 -12.85 14.75 -13.80
CA ASP A 118 -12.01 14.35 -14.94
C ASP A 118 -10.54 14.21 -14.55
N ALA A 119 -10.04 15.09 -13.67
CA ALA A 119 -8.68 15.00 -13.14
C ALA A 119 -8.51 13.72 -12.31
N LEU A 120 -9.48 13.41 -11.43
CA LEU A 120 -9.51 12.17 -10.65
C LEU A 120 -9.46 10.93 -11.56
N SER A 121 -10.29 10.90 -12.61
CA SER A 121 -10.35 9.78 -13.56
C SER A 121 -9.02 9.64 -14.34
N LYS A 122 -8.40 10.75 -14.75
CA LYS A 122 -7.09 10.76 -15.40
C LYS A 122 -5.98 10.25 -14.49
N VAL A 123 -5.95 10.69 -13.23
CA VAL A 123 -4.95 10.23 -12.25
C VAL A 123 -5.05 8.71 -12.07
N ARG A 124 -6.26 8.20 -11.83
CA ARG A 124 -6.51 6.76 -11.71
C ARG A 124 -6.05 5.99 -12.95
N ASN A 125 -6.48 6.43 -14.14
CA ASN A 125 -6.19 5.74 -15.40
C ASN A 125 -4.69 5.75 -15.75
N ASN A 126 -3.96 6.81 -15.40
CA ASN A 126 -2.55 6.95 -15.77
C ASN A 126 -1.59 6.33 -14.76
N HIS A 127 -1.94 6.35 -13.48
CA HIS A 127 -0.98 6.04 -12.41
C HIS A 127 -1.34 4.83 -11.57
N PHE A 128 -2.59 4.40 -11.50
CA PHE A 128 -3.01 3.37 -10.55
C PHE A 128 -3.41 2.07 -11.24
N SER A 129 -3.01 0.96 -10.61
CA SER A 129 -3.49 -0.37 -10.92
C SER A 129 -3.87 -1.09 -9.63
N PHE A 130 -4.78 -2.07 -9.71
CA PHE A 130 -5.36 -2.71 -8.54
C PHE A 130 -5.43 -4.22 -8.71
N ILE A 131 -5.18 -4.93 -7.61
CA ILE A 131 -5.39 -6.36 -7.46
C ILE A 131 -6.05 -6.63 -6.11
N PHE A 132 -7.13 -7.41 -6.12
CA PHE A 132 -7.92 -7.71 -4.93
C PHE A 132 -8.02 -9.21 -4.75
N GLN A 133 -8.24 -9.66 -3.52
CA GLN A 133 -8.59 -11.05 -3.22
C GLN A 133 -9.87 -11.46 -3.98
N GLU A 134 -10.91 -10.62 -3.94
CA GLU A 134 -12.05 -10.78 -4.84
C GLU A 134 -11.70 -10.21 -6.21
N THR A 135 -11.46 -11.11 -7.16
CA THR A 135 -10.84 -10.79 -8.45
C THR A 135 -11.56 -9.72 -9.28
N ASN A 136 -12.83 -9.41 -8.99
CA ASN A 136 -13.62 -8.38 -9.69
C ASN A 136 -13.54 -8.51 -11.23
N LEU A 137 -13.46 -9.74 -11.73
CA LEU A 137 -13.47 -10.02 -13.16
C LEU A 137 -14.90 -9.88 -13.68
N MET A 138 -15.06 -9.20 -14.81
CA MET A 138 -16.35 -8.94 -15.44
C MET A 138 -16.87 -10.24 -16.09
N PRO A 139 -18.01 -10.80 -15.64
CA PRO A 139 -18.45 -12.12 -16.06
C PRO A 139 -18.91 -12.18 -17.53
N ASN A 140 -19.34 -11.04 -18.08
CA ASN A 140 -19.82 -10.94 -19.46
C ASN A 140 -18.67 -10.87 -20.47
N PHE A 141 -17.44 -10.60 -20.00
CA PHE A 141 -16.25 -10.44 -20.81
C PHE A 141 -15.47 -11.76 -20.86
N THR A 142 -14.75 -12.02 -21.94
CA THR A 142 -13.76 -13.10 -21.98
C THR A 142 -12.61 -12.81 -21.04
N VAL A 143 -11.77 -13.81 -20.79
CA VAL A 143 -10.54 -13.65 -20.01
C VAL A 143 -9.65 -12.57 -20.62
N TYR A 144 -9.46 -12.57 -21.93
CA TYR A 144 -8.59 -11.61 -22.61
C TYR A 144 -9.19 -10.21 -22.66
N GLU A 145 -10.51 -10.09 -22.86
CA GLU A 145 -11.20 -8.79 -22.79
C GLU A 145 -11.06 -8.15 -21.41
N ASN A 146 -11.19 -8.94 -20.33
CA ASN A 146 -10.97 -8.46 -18.96
C ASN A 146 -9.58 -7.86 -18.75
N ILE A 147 -8.55 -8.47 -19.33
CA ILE A 147 -7.16 -8.04 -19.18
C ILE A 147 -6.85 -6.84 -20.09
N CYS A 148 -7.35 -6.85 -21.33
CA CYS A 148 -7.07 -5.79 -22.31
C CYS A 148 -7.79 -4.48 -22.00
N PHE A 149 -8.93 -4.53 -21.30
CA PHE A 149 -9.82 -3.38 -21.08
C PHE A 149 -9.09 -2.13 -20.56
N THR A 150 -8.28 -2.25 -19.51
CA THR A 150 -7.56 -1.10 -18.93
C THR A 150 -6.54 -0.51 -19.90
N GLN A 151 -5.87 -1.34 -20.70
CA GLN A 151 -4.93 -0.86 -21.73
C GLN A 151 -5.68 -0.07 -22.82
N MET A 152 -6.89 -0.51 -23.16
CA MET A 152 -7.74 0.20 -24.13
C MET A 152 -8.17 1.58 -23.61
N LEU A 153 -8.49 1.70 -22.32
CA LEU A 153 -8.75 3.00 -21.67
C LEU A 153 -7.53 3.92 -21.67
N GLN A 154 -6.32 3.36 -21.82
CA GLN A 154 -5.07 4.10 -21.96
C GLN A 154 -4.72 4.43 -23.42
N GLY A 155 -5.62 4.15 -24.36
CA GLY A 155 -5.45 4.44 -25.80
C GLY A 155 -4.73 3.37 -26.59
N VAL A 156 -4.47 2.19 -26.01
CA VAL A 156 -3.86 1.05 -26.73
C VAL A 156 -4.94 0.31 -27.51
N THR A 157 -4.67 -0.06 -28.77
CA THR A 157 -5.64 -0.85 -29.55
C THR A 157 -5.78 -2.26 -28.95
N TYR A 158 -6.95 -2.89 -29.10
CA TYR A 158 -7.18 -4.25 -28.60
C TYR A 158 -6.11 -5.24 -29.10
N ARG A 159 -5.74 -5.16 -30.38
CA ARG A 159 -4.72 -6.04 -30.98
C ARG A 159 -3.34 -5.87 -30.32
N GLN A 160 -2.91 -4.64 -30.06
CA GLN A 160 -1.64 -4.38 -29.38
C GLN A 160 -1.65 -4.83 -27.92
N ALA A 161 -2.79 -4.67 -27.23
CA ALA A 161 -2.95 -5.17 -25.87
C ALA A 161 -2.89 -6.71 -25.85
N LEU A 162 -3.58 -7.36 -26.79
CA LEU A 162 -3.67 -8.81 -26.90
C LEU A 162 -2.30 -9.49 -26.99
N ASP A 163 -1.38 -8.96 -27.79
CA ASP A 163 -0.04 -9.53 -27.95
C ASP A 163 0.75 -9.52 -26.62
N LYS A 164 0.68 -8.42 -25.87
CA LYS A 164 1.30 -8.31 -24.53
C LYS A 164 0.63 -9.23 -23.52
N VAL A 165 -0.71 -9.33 -23.59
CA VAL A 165 -1.49 -10.18 -22.69
C VAL A 165 -1.17 -11.65 -22.91
N LYS A 166 -1.04 -12.11 -24.16
CA LYS A 166 -0.68 -13.51 -24.46
C LYS A 166 0.65 -13.91 -23.82
N GLN A 167 1.65 -13.04 -23.90
CA GLN A 167 2.93 -13.30 -23.25
C GLN A 167 2.77 -13.35 -21.72
N ALA A 168 2.11 -12.36 -21.12
CA ALA A 168 1.92 -12.34 -19.67
C ALA A 168 1.08 -13.53 -19.16
N MET A 169 0.08 -13.98 -19.93
CA MET A 169 -0.70 -15.20 -19.64
C MET A 169 0.17 -16.46 -19.67
N LYS A 170 1.12 -16.54 -20.62
CA LYS A 170 2.09 -17.63 -20.66
C LYS A 170 3.01 -17.60 -19.43
N ASP A 171 3.49 -16.42 -19.04
CA ASP A 171 4.39 -16.26 -17.91
C ASP A 171 3.75 -16.69 -16.58
N VAL A 172 2.43 -16.51 -16.43
CA VAL A 172 1.68 -17.00 -15.26
C VAL A 172 1.12 -18.43 -15.44
N GLY A 173 1.60 -19.20 -16.41
CA GLY A 173 1.19 -20.60 -16.61
C GLY A 173 -0.25 -20.80 -17.13
N LEU A 174 -0.82 -19.80 -17.79
CA LEU A 174 -2.18 -19.82 -18.35
C LEU A 174 -2.20 -19.91 -19.90
N SER A 175 -1.15 -20.45 -20.52
CA SER A 175 -1.02 -20.54 -21.98
C SER A 175 -2.11 -21.36 -22.67
N GLY A 176 -2.78 -22.28 -21.96
CA GLY A 176 -3.88 -23.09 -22.49
C GLY A 176 -5.24 -22.39 -22.50
N ILE A 177 -5.34 -21.15 -22.03
CA ILE A 177 -6.60 -20.39 -22.04
C ILE A 177 -6.79 -19.75 -23.43
N GLU A 178 -7.84 -20.18 -24.11
CA GLU A 178 -8.26 -19.67 -25.41
C GLU A 178 -8.92 -18.28 -25.31
N GLU A 179 -8.86 -17.50 -26.39
CA GLU A 179 -9.31 -16.09 -26.39
C GLU A 179 -10.79 -15.90 -26.06
N HIS A 180 -11.63 -16.88 -26.41
CA HIS A 180 -13.07 -16.83 -26.19
C HIS A 180 -13.52 -17.37 -24.82
N LYS A 181 -12.58 -17.93 -24.03
CA LYS A 181 -12.84 -18.50 -22.71
C LYS A 181 -13.50 -17.47 -21.80
N LYS A 182 -14.58 -17.85 -21.12
CA LYS A 182 -15.31 -16.99 -20.17
C LYS A 182 -14.78 -17.15 -18.76
N VAL A 183 -14.88 -16.09 -17.97
CA VAL A 183 -14.36 -16.02 -16.59
C VAL A 183 -15.00 -17.07 -15.67
N TYR A 184 -16.30 -17.36 -15.84
CA TYR A 184 -17.00 -18.33 -14.99
C TYR A 184 -16.51 -19.76 -15.16
N GLU A 185 -15.81 -20.06 -16.26
CA GLU A 185 -15.21 -21.37 -16.53
C GLU A 185 -13.86 -21.58 -15.82
N LEU A 186 -13.33 -20.56 -15.16
CA LEU A 186 -12.03 -20.62 -14.49
C LEU A 186 -12.13 -21.10 -13.04
N SER A 187 -11.12 -21.83 -12.60
CA SER A 187 -10.91 -22.12 -11.17
C SER A 187 -10.58 -20.84 -10.38
N GLY A 188 -10.72 -20.87 -9.06
CA GLY A 188 -10.38 -19.72 -8.19
C GLY A 188 -8.94 -19.25 -8.39
N GLY A 189 -7.97 -20.18 -8.41
CA GLY A 189 -6.56 -19.85 -8.65
C GLY A 189 -6.29 -19.29 -10.06
N GLN A 190 -6.97 -19.81 -11.09
CA GLN A 190 -6.90 -19.24 -12.43
C GLN A 190 -7.45 -17.82 -12.48
N LYS A 191 -8.59 -17.55 -11.81
CA LYS A 191 -9.13 -16.19 -11.71
C LYS A 191 -8.14 -15.25 -11.03
N GLN A 192 -7.45 -15.69 -9.98
CA GLN A 192 -6.44 -14.87 -9.30
C GLN A 192 -5.26 -14.54 -10.22
N ARG A 193 -4.74 -15.53 -10.95
CA ARG A 193 -3.68 -15.34 -11.96
C ARG A 193 -4.14 -14.42 -13.10
N VAL A 194 -5.39 -14.51 -13.55
CA VAL A 194 -5.97 -13.58 -14.55
C VAL A 194 -6.06 -12.16 -14.00
N ALA A 195 -6.55 -11.99 -12.76
CA ALA A 195 -6.62 -10.69 -12.10
C ALA A 195 -5.22 -10.06 -11.92
N PHE A 196 -4.23 -10.89 -11.63
CA PHE A 196 -2.82 -10.50 -11.59
C PHE A 196 -2.34 -9.97 -12.94
N VAL A 197 -2.53 -10.71 -14.03
CA VAL A 197 -2.15 -10.27 -15.38
C VAL A 197 -2.86 -8.96 -15.75
N ARG A 198 -4.16 -8.83 -15.44
CA ARG A 198 -4.91 -7.57 -15.62
C ARG A 198 -4.29 -6.40 -14.87
N ALA A 199 -3.76 -6.63 -13.67
CA ALA A 199 -3.17 -5.58 -12.87
C ALA A 199 -1.77 -5.15 -13.37
N ILE A 200 -0.94 -6.10 -13.84
CA ILE A 200 0.46 -5.81 -14.15
C ILE A 200 0.73 -5.36 -15.59
N THR A 201 -0.18 -5.66 -16.52
CA THR A 201 -0.02 -5.38 -17.96
C THR A 201 -0.23 -3.92 -18.38
N PRO A 202 -1.15 -3.13 -17.77
CA PRO A 202 -1.29 -1.72 -18.10
C PRO A 202 -0.07 -0.89 -17.68
N ARG A 203 -0.02 0.36 -18.15
CA ARG A 203 0.91 1.34 -17.58
C ARG A 203 0.37 1.82 -16.23
N PHE A 204 1.21 1.81 -15.20
CA PHE A 204 0.90 2.38 -13.90
C PHE A 204 2.18 2.85 -13.22
N THR A 205 2.03 3.68 -12.19
CA THR A 205 3.09 4.12 -11.29
C THR A 205 2.99 3.39 -9.95
N VAL A 206 1.77 3.17 -9.46
CA VAL A 206 1.49 2.48 -8.20
C VAL A 206 0.49 1.35 -8.42
N LEU A 207 0.82 0.16 -7.94
CA LEU A 207 -0.11 -0.96 -7.84
C LEU A 207 -0.56 -1.11 -6.38
N PHE A 208 -1.87 -1.14 -6.18
CA PHE A 208 -2.50 -1.39 -4.89
C PHE A 208 -2.98 -2.84 -4.82
N GLY A 209 -2.59 -3.55 -3.77
CA GLY A 209 -2.99 -4.93 -3.55
C GLY A 209 -3.74 -5.10 -2.24
N ASP A 210 -4.98 -5.58 -2.26
CA ASP A 210 -5.68 -6.03 -1.04
C ASP A 210 -5.72 -7.56 -1.05
N GLU A 211 -4.84 -8.18 -0.26
CA GLU A 211 -4.69 -9.64 -0.18
C GLU A 211 -4.56 -10.32 -1.57
N PRO A 212 -3.61 -9.88 -2.42
CA PRO A 212 -3.53 -10.27 -3.83
C PRO A 212 -3.34 -11.76 -4.08
N THR A 213 -2.93 -12.52 -3.06
CA THR A 213 -2.66 -13.96 -3.13
C THR A 213 -3.59 -14.79 -2.24
N GLY A 214 -4.64 -14.20 -1.64
CA GLY A 214 -5.46 -14.87 -0.62
C GLY A 214 -6.19 -16.14 -1.06
N ASN A 215 -6.35 -16.37 -2.37
CA ASN A 215 -7.00 -17.56 -2.95
C ASN A 215 -6.00 -18.56 -3.57
N LEU A 216 -4.71 -18.42 -3.31
CA LEU A 216 -3.66 -19.29 -3.84
C LEU A 216 -3.00 -20.10 -2.73
N ASP A 217 -2.52 -21.29 -3.06
CA ASP A 217 -1.57 -22.00 -2.21
C ASP A 217 -0.23 -21.26 -2.12
N GLU A 218 0.56 -21.61 -1.12
CA GLU A 218 1.80 -20.91 -0.77
C GLU A 218 2.82 -20.87 -1.92
N ASN A 219 2.93 -21.94 -2.71
CA ASN A 219 3.87 -22.00 -3.82
C ASN A 219 3.45 -21.04 -4.94
N ASN A 220 2.17 -21.09 -5.32
CA ASN A 220 1.59 -20.21 -6.34
C ASN A 220 1.58 -18.74 -5.89
N ALA A 221 1.32 -18.47 -4.62
CA ALA A 221 1.43 -17.13 -4.04
C ALA A 221 2.87 -16.59 -4.12
N THR A 222 3.86 -17.41 -3.74
CA THR A 222 5.29 -17.05 -3.81
C THR A 222 5.74 -16.77 -5.23
N GLU A 223 5.32 -17.60 -6.20
CA GLU A 223 5.63 -17.41 -7.61
C GLU A 223 5.09 -16.07 -8.12
N LEU A 224 3.81 -15.78 -7.92
CA LEU A 224 3.20 -14.51 -8.35
C LEU A 224 3.84 -13.29 -7.66
N MET A 225 4.16 -13.38 -6.38
CA MET A 225 4.81 -12.28 -5.66
C MET A 225 6.24 -12.05 -6.15
N SER A 226 6.94 -13.10 -6.59
CA SER A 226 8.26 -12.98 -7.23
C SER A 226 8.15 -12.24 -8.57
N MET A 227 7.19 -12.65 -9.42
CA MET A 227 6.90 -11.98 -10.69
C MET A 227 6.50 -10.51 -10.48
N LEU A 228 5.71 -10.21 -9.45
CA LEU A 228 5.34 -8.85 -9.10
C LEU A 228 6.57 -8.03 -8.72
N ARG A 229 7.42 -8.57 -7.86
CA ARG A 229 8.65 -7.90 -7.41
C ARG A 229 9.54 -7.54 -8.60
N GLU A 230 9.74 -8.49 -9.51
CA GLU A 230 10.49 -8.23 -10.74
C GLU A 230 9.83 -7.15 -11.60
N ASN A 231 8.50 -7.21 -11.78
CA ASN A 231 7.76 -6.19 -12.53
C ASN A 231 7.91 -4.79 -11.92
N ILE A 232 7.83 -4.68 -10.59
CA ILE A 232 7.94 -3.43 -9.85
C ILE A 232 9.36 -2.85 -10.01
N LEU A 233 10.38 -3.66 -9.79
CA LEU A 233 11.78 -3.23 -9.84
C LEU A 233 12.22 -2.88 -11.26
N ASN A 234 11.94 -3.73 -12.25
CA ASN A 234 12.41 -3.56 -13.62
C ASN A 234 11.76 -2.35 -14.33
N ASN A 235 10.58 -1.93 -13.88
CA ASN A 235 9.84 -0.83 -14.50
C ASN A 235 9.84 0.46 -13.67
N GLY A 236 10.55 0.52 -12.54
CA GLY A 236 10.54 1.70 -11.66
C GLY A 236 9.12 2.04 -11.17
N ARG A 237 8.38 1.03 -10.72
CA ARG A 237 7.01 1.15 -10.20
C ARG A 237 7.00 0.93 -8.69
N THR A 238 5.90 1.27 -8.04
CA THR A 238 5.72 1.05 -6.60
C THR A 238 4.54 0.12 -6.37
N ALA A 239 4.60 -0.73 -5.34
CA ALA A 239 3.46 -1.51 -4.88
C ALA A 239 3.13 -1.19 -3.44
N VAL A 240 1.86 -1.00 -3.13
CA VAL A 240 1.34 -0.91 -1.75
C VAL A 240 0.38 -2.07 -1.55
N ILE A 241 0.80 -3.04 -0.74
CA ILE A 241 0.11 -4.32 -0.56
C ILE A 241 -0.35 -4.42 0.89
N VAL A 242 -1.64 -4.59 1.09
CA VAL A 242 -2.20 -5.02 2.36
C VAL A 242 -2.18 -6.53 2.42
N SER A 243 -1.65 -7.09 3.51
CA SER A 243 -1.78 -8.51 3.77
C SER A 243 -1.83 -8.85 5.26
N HIS A 244 -2.29 -10.05 5.58
CA HIS A 244 -2.09 -10.71 6.88
C HIS A 244 -0.99 -11.79 6.84
N ASP A 245 -0.44 -12.11 5.66
CA ASP A 245 0.66 -13.07 5.53
C ASP A 245 2.00 -12.42 5.87
N ILE A 246 2.47 -12.71 7.08
CA ILE A 246 3.73 -12.20 7.62
C ILE A 246 4.93 -12.77 6.84
N ASN A 247 4.88 -14.03 6.41
CA ASN A 247 6.02 -14.66 5.74
C ASN A 247 6.22 -14.09 4.33
N LEU A 248 5.13 -13.90 3.57
CA LEU A 248 5.19 -13.23 2.27
C LEU A 248 5.69 -11.78 2.43
N ALA A 249 5.18 -11.06 3.43
CA ALA A 249 5.61 -9.69 3.69
C ALA A 249 7.11 -9.59 4.02
N LEU A 250 7.63 -10.42 4.92
CA LEU A 250 9.05 -10.44 5.26
C LEU A 250 9.94 -10.82 4.06
N ARG A 251 9.44 -11.73 3.20
CA ARG A 251 10.17 -12.16 2.00
C ARG A 251 10.26 -11.04 0.96
N PHE A 252 9.13 -10.41 0.63
CA PHE A 252 9.01 -9.53 -0.55
C PHE A 252 8.93 -8.04 -0.27
N ALA A 253 8.68 -7.59 0.96
CA ALA A 253 8.61 -6.17 1.27
C ALA A 253 10.00 -5.53 1.29
N ASP A 254 10.08 -4.30 0.80
CA ASP A 254 11.19 -3.40 1.09
C ASP A 254 10.85 -2.48 2.28
N THR A 255 9.57 -2.21 2.51
CA THR A 255 9.07 -1.45 3.66
C THR A 255 7.84 -2.15 4.26
N LEU A 256 7.82 -2.29 5.58
CA LEU A 256 6.70 -2.78 6.37
C LEU A 256 6.10 -1.63 7.17
N ILE A 257 4.78 -1.51 7.09
CA ILE A 257 3.98 -0.55 7.85
C ILE A 257 3.00 -1.35 8.69
N LEU A 258 3.01 -1.14 10.02
CA LEU A 258 2.09 -1.82 10.92
C LEU A 258 0.98 -0.87 11.36
N ILE A 259 -0.28 -1.29 11.16
CA ILE A 259 -1.46 -0.61 11.68
C ILE A 259 -1.93 -1.31 12.94
N SER A 260 -2.16 -0.53 14.00
CA SER A 260 -2.73 -1.00 15.27
C SER A 260 -3.82 -0.06 15.75
N LYS A 261 -4.81 -0.58 16.49
CA LYS A 261 -5.72 0.27 17.29
C LYS A 261 -5.10 0.46 18.67
N ASP A 262 -5.23 1.65 19.22
CA ASP A 262 -4.92 1.87 20.63
C ASP A 262 -5.98 1.18 21.49
N ASN A 263 -5.53 0.49 22.54
CA ASN A 263 -6.40 -0.29 23.40
C ASN A 263 -6.93 0.61 24.50
N ASP A 264 -8.15 1.11 24.34
CA ASP A 264 -8.85 1.90 25.35
C ASP A 264 -10.16 1.19 25.71
N MET A 265 -10.32 0.83 26.99
CA MET A 265 -11.39 -0.06 27.45
C MET A 265 -12.77 0.54 27.17
N GLY A 266 -13.43 0.06 26.11
CA GLY A 266 -14.82 0.38 25.77
C GLY A 266 -15.02 1.32 24.58
N VAL A 267 -13.95 1.83 23.94
CA VAL A 267 -14.06 2.73 22.77
C VAL A 267 -13.38 2.10 21.55
N VAL A 268 -14.12 1.91 20.44
CA VAL A 268 -13.48 1.50 19.17
C VAL A 268 -12.65 2.67 18.64
N GLN A 269 -11.33 2.58 18.79
CA GLN A 269 -10.39 3.57 18.30
C GLN A 269 -10.12 3.38 16.79
N PRO A 270 -9.73 4.46 16.07
CA PRO A 270 -9.23 4.33 14.71
C PRO A 270 -7.94 3.51 14.69
N GLY A 271 -7.62 2.93 13.54
CA GLY A 271 -6.28 2.40 13.31
C GLY A 271 -5.28 3.55 13.24
N HIS A 272 -4.09 3.32 13.80
CA HIS A 272 -3.00 4.27 13.77
C HIS A 272 -1.78 3.70 13.06
N ILE A 273 -1.13 4.55 12.27
CA ILE A 273 0.23 4.34 11.77
C ILE A 273 1.13 5.37 12.44
N TYR A 274 2.06 4.88 13.25
CA TYR A 274 3.11 5.70 13.85
C TYR A 274 4.42 5.48 13.09
N GLU A 275 5.30 6.49 13.07
CA GLU A 275 6.66 6.34 12.52
C GLU A 275 7.42 5.18 13.20
N SER A 276 7.13 4.94 14.48
CA SER A 276 7.69 3.82 15.22
C SER A 276 7.32 2.43 14.69
N ARG A 277 6.29 2.35 13.85
CA ARG A 277 5.72 1.15 13.22
C ARG A 277 6.13 0.97 11.76
N ILE A 278 7.05 1.81 11.26
CA ILE A 278 7.63 1.68 9.92
C ILE A 278 8.96 0.96 10.04
N THR A 279 9.17 -0.08 9.22
CA THR A 279 10.40 -0.88 9.20
C THR A 279 10.86 -1.09 7.76
N GLU A 280 12.12 -0.79 7.46
CA GLU A 280 12.71 -0.89 6.12
C GLU A 280 13.72 -2.03 6.05
N LYS A 281 13.76 -2.69 4.88
CA LYS A 281 14.69 -3.79 4.61
C LYS A 281 16.05 -3.23 4.19
N GLY A 282 17.08 -3.51 4.99
CA GLY A 282 18.49 -3.30 4.62
C GLY A 282 19.06 -4.49 3.86
N ASN A 283 20.37 -4.50 3.61
CA ASN A 283 21.04 -5.59 2.89
C ASN A 283 21.00 -6.92 3.66
N THR A 284 21.10 -6.86 4.99
CA THR A 284 21.16 -8.05 5.87
C THR A 284 20.13 -8.02 6.98
N ASN A 285 19.71 -6.85 7.44
CA ASN A 285 18.82 -6.69 8.58
C ASN A 285 17.69 -5.70 8.28
N TRP A 286 16.66 -5.74 9.12
CA TRP A 286 15.60 -4.74 9.12
C TRP A 286 16.00 -3.53 9.97
N HIS A 287 15.49 -2.36 9.62
CA HIS A 287 15.77 -1.09 10.31
C HIS A 287 14.46 -0.38 10.64
N ASN A 288 14.33 0.12 11.87
CA ASN A 288 13.22 0.99 12.28
C ASN A 288 13.77 2.22 13.01
N HIS A 289 12.88 3.05 13.58
CA HIS A 289 13.24 4.24 14.36
C HIS A 289 14.22 4.01 15.53
N ARG A 290 14.35 2.77 16.05
CA ARG A 290 15.27 2.40 17.14
C ARG A 290 16.59 1.81 16.63
N GLY A 291 16.73 1.62 15.32
CA GLY A 291 17.91 1.00 14.70
C GLY A 291 17.63 -0.38 14.13
N ILE A 292 18.62 -1.26 14.22
CA ILE A 292 18.59 -2.61 13.62
C ILE A 292 17.64 -3.51 14.42
N ILE A 293 16.80 -4.26 13.72
CA ILE A 293 15.93 -5.30 14.29
C ILE A 293 16.15 -6.61 13.53
N GLU A 294 16.34 -7.69 14.28
CA GLU A 294 16.45 -9.04 13.72
C GLU A 294 15.09 -9.52 13.20
N GLU A 295 15.11 -10.33 12.13
CA GLU A 295 13.89 -10.78 11.48
C GLU A 295 12.96 -11.55 12.41
N GLU A 296 13.47 -12.44 13.28
CA GLU A 296 12.62 -13.20 14.19
C GLU A 296 11.97 -12.30 15.26
N THR A 297 12.70 -11.29 15.75
CA THR A 297 12.16 -10.28 16.67
C THR A 297 11.06 -9.45 16.00
N LEU A 298 11.27 -9.06 14.74
CA LEU A 298 10.28 -8.35 13.95
C LEU A 298 9.03 -9.23 13.73
N LYS A 299 9.23 -10.48 13.33
CA LYS A 299 8.16 -11.47 13.12
C LYS A 299 7.31 -11.64 14.38
N ASN A 300 7.93 -11.74 15.54
CA ASN A 300 7.23 -11.83 16.83
C ASN A 300 6.47 -10.55 17.18
N THR A 301 7.05 -9.38 16.88
CA THR A 301 6.36 -8.09 17.05
C THR A 301 5.09 -8.01 16.19
N ILE A 302 5.19 -8.38 14.91
CA ILE A 302 4.05 -8.40 13.98
C ILE A 302 2.97 -9.39 14.47
N ARG A 303 3.36 -10.61 14.85
CA ARG A 303 2.45 -11.61 15.42
C ARG A 303 1.71 -11.07 16.63
N ASN A 304 2.39 -10.38 17.54
CA ASN A 304 1.77 -9.82 18.74
C ASN A 304 0.74 -8.74 18.40
N ILE A 305 1.04 -7.85 17.46
CA ILE A 305 0.11 -6.81 17.00
C ILE A 305 -1.12 -7.43 16.33
N ILE A 306 -0.93 -8.49 15.54
CA ILE A 306 -2.03 -9.20 14.88
C ILE A 306 -2.87 -10.04 15.89
N ARG A 307 -2.28 -10.49 17.00
CA ARG A 307 -2.93 -11.37 18.00
C ARG A 307 -3.61 -10.66 19.18
N GLN A 308 -3.21 -9.45 19.55
CA GLN A 308 -3.82 -8.73 20.69
C GLN A 308 -5.32 -8.60 20.47
N ASN A 309 -6.14 -9.36 21.23
CA ASN A 309 -7.59 -9.46 21.07
C ASN A 309 -8.33 -8.36 21.80
#